data_AF-A0A962EM34-F1
#
_entry.id   AF-A0A962EM34-F1
#
_cell.length_a   1.000
_cell.length_b   1.000
_cell.length_c   1.000
_cell.angle_alpha   90.00
_cell.angle_beta   90.00
_cell.angle_gamma   90.00
#
_symmetry.space_group_name_H-M   'P 1'
#
loop_
_entity.id
_entity.type
_entity.pdbx_description
1 polymer ?
#
loop_
_entity_poly.entity_id
_entity_poly.type
_entity_poly.pdbx_seq_one_letter_code
_entity_poly.pdbx_strand_id
1 'polypeptide(L)'
;MSGQLNGLPVVVCAFEFAFHGGSMGYAVGEKFTRAAQLALEKNMPLVCFSATGGARMQEALISLMQMAKTSAVLERMKQKGVPYISVMTDPVYGGVSASLALLGDINVAEPEARAGFAGPGIIEQTIRQTLPKGFQRSEFLLEHGAIDMIVPRSEMRDRLSSILSKLCWQQSIAE
;
A
#
# COMPACT_ATOMS: atom_id res chain seq x y z
N MET A 1 1.75 -14.60 8.25
CA MET A 1 2.16 -13.25 7.79
C MET A 1 3.58 -13.25 7.26
N SER A 2 4.48 -14.12 7.73
CA SER A 2 5.82 -14.30 7.14
C SER A 2 5.85 -15.43 6.10
N GLY A 3 6.79 -15.33 5.16
CA GLY A 3 7.09 -16.34 4.15
C GLY A 3 8.46 -16.08 3.54
N GLN A 4 8.74 -16.69 2.40
CA GLN A 4 9.95 -16.43 1.61
C GLN A 4 9.59 -16.05 0.18
N LEU A 5 10.34 -15.09 -0.37
CA LEU A 5 10.28 -14.67 -1.75
C LEU A 5 11.63 -14.94 -2.40
N ASN A 6 11.73 -16.03 -3.17
CA ASN A 6 12.97 -16.52 -3.77
C ASN A 6 14.12 -16.64 -2.73
N GLY A 7 13.80 -17.22 -1.56
CA GLY A 7 14.74 -17.41 -0.45
C GLY A 7 14.88 -16.21 0.49
N LEU A 8 14.44 -15.01 0.10
CA LEU A 8 14.45 -13.83 0.97
C LEU A 8 13.28 -13.90 1.96
N PRO A 9 13.52 -13.85 3.29
CA PRO A 9 12.43 -13.79 4.26
C PRO A 9 11.65 -12.48 4.10
N VAL A 10 10.33 -12.56 4.02
CA VAL A 10 9.46 -11.38 3.83
C VAL A 10 8.19 -11.48 4.70
N VAL A 11 7.69 -10.34 5.16
CA VAL A 11 6.35 -10.23 5.76
C VAL A 11 5.39 -9.68 4.70
N VAL A 12 4.21 -10.28 4.57
CA VAL A 12 3.21 -9.90 3.58
C VAL A 12 1.85 -9.68 4.22
N CYS A 13 1.18 -8.61 3.77
CA CYS A 13 -0.23 -8.35 4.01
C CYS A 13 -0.97 -8.16 2.69
N ALA A 14 -2.25 -8.53 2.67
CA ALA A 14 -3.13 -8.27 1.55
C ALA A 14 -4.53 -7.92 2.05
N PHE A 15 -5.16 -6.97 1.38
CA PHE A 15 -6.55 -6.64 1.57
C PHE A 15 -7.44 -7.64 0.84
N GLU A 16 -8.65 -7.84 1.36
CA GLU A 16 -9.68 -8.64 0.70
C GLU A 16 -10.83 -7.71 0.32
N PHE A 17 -10.90 -7.34 -0.97
CA PHE A 17 -11.91 -6.39 -1.44
C PHE A 17 -13.32 -6.96 -1.35
N ALA A 18 -13.48 -8.28 -1.49
CA ALA A 18 -14.79 -8.94 -1.33
C ALA A 18 -15.36 -8.77 0.10
N PHE A 19 -14.49 -8.52 1.09
CA PHE A 19 -14.90 -8.29 2.46
C PHE A 19 -15.13 -6.79 2.73
N HIS A 20 -16.39 -6.37 2.67
CA HIS A 20 -16.79 -4.98 2.94
C HIS A 20 -16.02 -3.94 2.10
N GLY A 21 -15.75 -4.26 0.82
CA GLY A 21 -14.99 -3.39 -0.08
C GLY A 21 -13.54 -3.17 0.38
N GLY A 22 -12.95 -4.12 1.14
CA GLY A 22 -11.63 -3.97 1.73
C GLY A 22 -11.53 -2.77 2.69
N SER A 23 -12.66 -2.30 3.24
CA SER A 23 -12.69 -1.09 4.05
C SER A 23 -11.82 -1.23 5.31
N MET A 24 -10.98 -0.22 5.57
CA MET A 24 -10.09 -0.22 6.74
C MET A 24 -10.84 0.19 7.99
N GLY A 25 -11.06 -0.78 8.89
CA GLY A 25 -11.47 -0.59 10.28
C GLY A 25 -10.39 -1.09 11.25
N TYR A 26 -10.72 -1.17 12.53
CA TYR A 26 -9.84 -1.61 13.62
C TYR A 26 -9.06 -2.88 13.27
N ALA A 27 -9.75 -3.92 12.81
CA ALA A 27 -9.11 -5.21 12.54
C ALA A 27 -8.07 -5.13 11.40
N VAL A 28 -8.33 -4.30 10.38
CA VAL A 28 -7.39 -4.10 9.27
C VAL A 28 -6.16 -3.35 9.77
N GLY A 29 -6.36 -2.24 10.47
CA GLY A 29 -5.26 -1.45 11.04
C GLY A 29 -4.42 -2.26 12.04
N GLU A 30 -5.07 -3.02 12.93
CA GLU A 30 -4.38 -3.91 13.89
C GLU A 30 -3.56 -5.00 13.19
N LYS A 31 -4.12 -5.71 12.20
CA LYS A 31 -3.39 -6.76 11.48
C LYS A 31 -2.21 -6.20 10.69
N PHE A 32 -2.37 -5.04 10.06
CA PHE A 32 -1.27 -4.35 9.39
C PHE A 32 -0.18 -3.94 10.38
N THR A 33 -0.55 -3.31 11.50
CA THR A 33 0.41 -2.89 12.53
C THR A 33 1.19 -4.08 13.10
N ARG A 34 0.53 -5.21 13.36
CA ARG A 34 1.22 -6.45 13.80
C ARG A 34 2.22 -6.95 12.77
N ALA A 35 1.86 -6.92 11.48
CA ALA A 35 2.78 -7.32 10.42
C ALA A 35 3.99 -6.38 10.31
N ALA A 36 3.76 -5.06 10.40
CA ALA A 36 4.82 -4.06 10.40
C ALA A 36 5.73 -4.18 11.65
N GLN A 37 5.16 -4.47 12.82
CA GLN A 37 5.94 -4.75 14.03
C GLN A 37 6.77 -6.03 13.89
N LEU A 38 6.20 -7.10 13.35
CA LEU A 38 6.94 -8.33 13.07
C LEU A 38 8.10 -8.09 12.09
N ALA A 39 7.85 -7.32 11.03
CA ALA A 39 8.87 -6.90 10.06
C ALA A 39 10.00 -6.13 10.76
N LEU A 40 9.65 -5.18 11.63
CA LEU A 40 10.61 -4.41 12.45
C LEU A 40 11.43 -5.27 13.41
N GLU A 41 10.80 -6.19 14.12
CA GLU A 41 11.45 -7.05 15.11
C GLU A 41 12.38 -8.07 14.47
N LYS A 42 12.02 -8.57 13.28
CA LYS A 42 12.79 -9.57 12.54
C LYS A 42 13.73 -8.97 11.51
N ASN A 43 13.76 -7.65 11.37
CA ASN A 43 14.47 -6.94 10.30
C ASN A 43 14.17 -7.55 8.91
N MET A 44 12.90 -7.77 8.64
CA MET A 44 12.40 -8.34 7.39
C MET A 44 11.63 -7.29 6.60
N PRO A 45 11.75 -7.23 5.26
CA PRO A 45 10.94 -6.33 4.46
C PRO A 45 9.45 -6.65 4.58
N LEU A 46 8.62 -5.62 4.43
CA LEU A 46 7.16 -5.72 4.38
C LEU A 46 6.66 -5.44 2.95
N VAL A 47 5.72 -6.26 2.48
CA VAL A 47 4.95 -5.99 1.26
C VAL A 47 3.47 -5.95 1.60
N CYS A 48 2.75 -4.91 1.17
CA CYS A 48 1.31 -4.81 1.36
C CYS A 48 0.56 -4.67 0.03
N PHE A 49 -0.36 -5.59 -0.25
CA PHE A 49 -1.29 -5.49 -1.37
C PHE A 49 -2.58 -4.80 -0.92
N SER A 50 -2.80 -3.57 -1.38
CA SER A 50 -3.94 -2.74 -1.02
C SER A 50 -5.05 -2.86 -2.07
N ALA A 51 -6.28 -3.11 -1.61
CA ALA A 51 -7.51 -3.14 -2.38
C ALA A 51 -8.65 -2.67 -1.48
N THR A 52 -9.17 -1.47 -1.66
CA THR A 52 -10.05 -0.82 -0.70
C THR A 52 -10.86 0.33 -1.28
N GLY A 53 -12.12 0.43 -0.85
CA GLY A 53 -12.98 1.59 -1.09
C GLY A 53 -12.80 2.72 -0.09
N GLY A 54 -11.99 2.54 0.97
CA GLY A 54 -11.73 3.57 1.99
C GLY A 54 -11.86 3.10 3.44
N ALA A 55 -12.21 4.03 4.33
CA ALA A 55 -12.38 3.75 5.75
C ALA A 55 -13.70 3.00 6.02
N ARG A 56 -13.73 2.13 7.04
CA ARG A 56 -14.95 1.42 7.43
C ARG A 56 -15.87 2.32 8.24
N MET A 57 -16.88 2.87 7.58
CA MET A 57 -17.80 3.83 8.20
C MET A 57 -18.53 3.28 9.44
N GLN A 58 -18.76 1.97 9.49
CA GLN A 58 -19.42 1.30 10.63
C GLN A 58 -18.64 1.43 11.95
N GLU A 59 -17.32 1.69 11.87
CA GLU A 59 -16.47 1.89 13.05
C GLU A 59 -16.06 3.38 13.22
N ALA A 60 -16.56 4.26 12.34
CA ALA A 60 -16.42 5.72 12.41
C ALA A 60 -14.99 6.21 12.73
N LEU A 61 -14.82 6.94 13.84
CA LEU A 61 -13.54 7.53 14.26
C LEU A 61 -12.43 6.49 14.43
N ILE A 62 -12.77 5.26 14.83
CA ILE A 62 -11.81 4.18 15.01
C ILE A 62 -11.15 3.84 13.66
N SER A 63 -11.92 3.81 12.58
CA SER A 63 -11.41 3.61 11.23
C SER A 63 -10.47 4.73 10.78
N LEU A 64 -10.83 5.99 11.09
CA LEU A 64 -9.97 7.13 10.81
C LEU A 64 -8.63 7.02 11.54
N MET A 65 -8.67 6.67 12.83
CA MET A 65 -7.46 6.52 13.65
C MET A 65 -6.54 5.39 13.17
N GLN A 66 -7.04 4.43 12.39
CA GLN A 66 -6.16 3.41 11.80
C GLN A 66 -5.15 4.03 10.84
N MET A 67 -5.49 5.11 10.13
CA MET A 67 -4.52 5.82 9.28
C MET A 67 -3.31 6.29 10.08
N ALA A 68 -3.56 7.01 11.19
CA ALA A 68 -2.48 7.49 12.06
C ALA A 68 -1.64 6.34 12.63
N LYS A 69 -2.31 5.28 13.08
CA LYS A 69 -1.64 4.10 13.64
C LYS A 69 -0.75 3.37 12.64
N THR A 70 -1.24 3.12 11.41
CA THR A 70 -0.46 2.44 10.38
C THR A 70 0.67 3.31 9.88
N SER A 71 0.46 4.62 9.72
CA SER A 71 1.52 5.55 9.33
C SER A 71 2.62 5.65 10.39
N ALA A 72 2.26 5.65 11.69
CA ALA A 72 3.23 5.74 12.77
C ALA A 72 4.18 4.53 12.82
N VAL A 73 3.70 3.31 12.54
CA VAL A 73 4.58 2.14 12.48
C VAL A 73 5.44 2.13 11.21
N LEU A 74 4.92 2.62 10.08
CA LEU A 74 5.70 2.76 8.85
C LEU A 74 6.84 3.78 9.00
N GLU A 75 6.62 4.89 9.70
CA GLU A 75 7.69 5.84 10.01
C GLU A 75 8.80 5.19 10.86
N ARG A 76 8.42 4.36 11.83
CA ARG A 76 9.40 3.57 12.61
C ARG A 76 10.16 2.56 11.75
N MET A 77 9.52 1.98 10.74
CA MET A 77 10.18 1.11 9.75
C MET A 77 11.23 1.88 8.96
N LYS A 78 10.86 3.03 8.43
CA LYS A 78 11.74 3.92 7.67
C LYS A 78 12.95 4.35 8.49
N GLN A 79 12.76 4.76 9.74
CA GLN A 79 13.86 5.16 10.64
C GLN A 79 14.84 4.03 10.94
N LYS A 80 14.37 2.78 10.94
CA LYS A 80 15.21 1.58 11.10
C LYS A 80 15.73 1.01 9.78
N GLY A 81 15.45 1.68 8.66
CA GLY A 81 15.83 1.23 7.33
C GLY A 81 15.20 -0.10 6.91
N VAL A 82 14.07 -0.51 7.51
CA VAL A 82 13.37 -1.76 7.14
C VAL A 82 12.46 -1.51 5.94
N PRO A 83 12.71 -2.13 4.77
CA PRO A 83 11.99 -1.77 3.54
C PRO A 83 10.50 -2.10 3.59
N TYR A 84 9.68 -1.18 3.08
CA TYR A 84 8.26 -1.36 2.86
C TYR A 84 7.89 -1.08 1.39
N ILE A 85 7.32 -2.08 0.71
CA ILE A 85 6.74 -1.91 -0.63
C ILE A 85 5.22 -1.93 -0.52
N SER A 86 4.60 -0.85 -1.01
CA SER A 86 3.15 -0.75 -1.19
C SER A 86 2.77 -1.18 -2.61
N VAL A 87 1.84 -2.13 -2.73
CA VAL A 87 1.31 -2.58 -4.02
C VAL A 87 -0.17 -2.24 -4.09
N MET A 88 -0.55 -1.34 -4.98
CA MET A 88 -1.93 -0.92 -5.21
C MET A 88 -2.59 -1.78 -6.28
N THR A 89 -3.71 -2.40 -5.91
CA THR A 89 -4.55 -3.23 -6.78
C THR A 89 -5.94 -2.62 -6.89
N ASP A 90 -6.57 -2.72 -8.07
CA ASP A 90 -7.81 -1.99 -8.34
C ASP A 90 -8.97 -2.42 -7.40
N PRO A 91 -9.65 -1.50 -6.68
CA PRO A 91 -9.35 -0.07 -6.50
C PRO A 91 -8.66 0.25 -5.16
N VAL A 92 -8.03 1.43 -5.02
CA VAL A 92 -7.48 1.95 -3.75
C VAL A 92 -7.91 3.40 -3.48
N TYR A 93 -8.93 3.59 -2.66
CA TYR A 93 -9.47 4.92 -2.35
C TYR A 93 -9.44 5.30 -0.87
N GLY A 94 -9.66 6.59 -0.59
CA GLY A 94 -9.97 7.11 0.73
C GLY A 94 -8.80 7.09 1.72
N GLY A 95 -9.11 6.73 2.97
CA GLY A 95 -8.12 6.78 4.05
C GLY A 95 -6.88 5.91 3.82
N VAL A 96 -7.02 4.78 3.11
CA VAL A 96 -5.88 3.89 2.84
C VAL A 96 -4.95 4.49 1.78
N SER A 97 -5.49 5.10 0.71
CA SER A 97 -4.68 5.81 -0.29
C SER A 97 -3.93 6.99 0.35
N ALA A 98 -4.55 7.69 1.30
CA ALA A 98 -3.93 8.79 2.05
C ALA A 98 -3.12 8.34 3.27
N SER A 99 -2.81 7.05 3.41
CA SER A 99 -1.96 6.53 4.48
C SER A 99 -1.07 5.40 3.94
N LEU A 100 -1.24 4.17 4.42
CA LEU A 100 -0.31 3.07 4.18
C LEU A 100 -0.06 2.77 2.68
N ALA A 101 -0.98 3.09 1.77
CA ALA A 101 -0.81 2.75 0.36
C ALA A 101 0.12 3.70 -0.44
N LEU A 102 0.36 4.92 0.05
CA LEU A 102 1.29 5.88 -0.58
C LEU A 102 2.52 6.19 0.30
N LEU A 103 2.70 5.45 1.40
CA LEU A 103 3.84 5.57 2.31
C LEU A 103 4.87 4.44 2.10
N GLY A 104 4.84 3.76 0.96
CA GLY A 104 5.89 2.81 0.57
C GLY A 104 7.22 3.52 0.36
N ASP A 105 8.33 2.83 0.64
CA ASP A 105 9.63 3.22 0.10
C ASP A 105 9.62 3.09 -1.43
N ILE A 106 8.83 2.12 -1.93
CA ILE A 106 8.44 1.98 -3.34
C ILE A 106 6.93 1.75 -3.39
N ASN A 107 6.24 2.56 -4.18
CA ASN A 107 4.83 2.47 -4.50
C ASN A 107 4.66 1.85 -5.89
N VAL A 108 4.13 0.63 -5.94
CA VAL A 108 3.84 -0.12 -7.15
C VAL A 108 2.33 -0.14 -7.38
N ALA A 109 1.89 -0.07 -8.64
CA ALA A 109 0.49 -0.34 -8.99
C ALA A 109 0.39 -1.42 -10.07
N GLU A 110 -0.74 -2.12 -10.12
CA GLU A 110 -1.09 -2.95 -11.28
C GLU A 110 -1.53 -2.08 -12.48
N PRO A 111 -1.44 -2.59 -13.72
CA PRO A 111 -1.95 -1.90 -14.90
C PRO A 111 -3.41 -1.51 -14.75
N GLU A 112 -3.77 -0.30 -15.19
CA GLU A 112 -5.12 0.28 -15.12
C GLU A 112 -5.72 0.37 -13.70
N ALA A 113 -4.97 0.10 -12.64
CA ALA A 113 -5.49 0.16 -11.28
C ALA A 113 -5.92 1.58 -10.91
N ARG A 114 -7.10 1.73 -10.30
CA ARG A 114 -7.58 3.03 -9.85
C ARG A 114 -7.10 3.31 -8.44
N ALA A 115 -6.49 4.47 -8.22
CA ALA A 115 -6.21 4.94 -6.88
C ALA A 115 -6.34 6.46 -6.74
N GLY A 116 -6.74 6.91 -5.55
CA GLY A 116 -6.85 8.33 -5.24
C GLY A 116 -7.58 8.60 -3.93
N PHE A 117 -7.50 9.82 -3.42
CA PHE A 117 -8.14 10.15 -2.14
C PHE A 117 -9.67 10.11 -2.22
N ALA A 118 -10.25 10.87 -3.15
CA ALA A 118 -11.70 10.88 -3.39
C ALA A 118 -12.04 10.02 -4.61
N GLY A 119 -13.17 9.32 -4.57
CA GLY A 119 -13.67 8.59 -5.73
C GLY A 119 -14.07 9.53 -6.88
N PRO A 120 -13.95 9.11 -8.15
CA PRO A 120 -14.14 9.97 -9.31
C PRO A 120 -15.54 10.58 -9.36
N GLY A 121 -16.58 9.82 -9.01
CA GLY A 121 -17.96 10.34 -8.99
C GLY A 121 -18.17 11.46 -7.97
N ILE A 122 -17.48 11.44 -6.82
CA ILE A 122 -17.54 12.53 -5.83
C ILE A 122 -16.85 13.78 -6.37
N ILE A 123 -15.73 13.60 -7.07
CA ILE A 123 -14.99 14.72 -7.66
C ILE A 123 -15.83 15.38 -8.75
N GLU A 124 -16.40 14.62 -9.69
CA GLU A 124 -17.25 15.13 -10.77
C GLU A 124 -18.46 15.90 -10.24
N GLN A 125 -19.13 15.38 -9.21
CA GLN A 125 -20.25 16.07 -8.56
C GLN A 125 -19.82 17.39 -7.93
N THR A 126 -18.61 17.44 -7.36
CA THR A 126 -18.08 18.64 -6.68
C THR A 126 -17.71 19.74 -7.68
N ILE A 127 -16.97 19.39 -8.73
CA ILE A 127 -16.46 20.36 -9.72
C ILE A 127 -17.45 20.61 -10.88
N ARG A 128 -18.48 19.78 -11.02
CA ARG A 128 -19.49 19.80 -12.10
C ARG A 128 -18.89 19.76 -13.50
N GLN A 129 -17.83 18.98 -13.66
CA GLN A 129 -17.12 18.74 -14.93
C GLN A 129 -16.81 17.26 -15.07
N THR A 130 -16.69 16.80 -16.31
CA THR A 130 -16.26 15.44 -16.63
C THR A 130 -14.76 15.30 -16.39
N LEU A 131 -14.34 14.21 -15.77
CA LEU A 131 -12.91 13.96 -15.53
C LEU A 131 -12.18 13.58 -16.83
N PRO A 132 -10.89 13.91 -16.95
CA PRO A 132 -10.07 13.47 -18.08
C PRO A 132 -10.08 11.94 -18.24
N LYS A 133 -9.91 11.47 -19.48
CA LYS A 133 -9.77 10.03 -19.75
C LYS A 133 -8.54 9.49 -19.01
N GLY A 134 -8.69 8.37 -18.31
CA GLY A 134 -7.60 7.75 -17.55
C GLY A 134 -7.32 8.40 -16.19
N PHE A 135 -8.10 9.40 -15.77
CA PHE A 135 -7.97 10.00 -14.45
C PHE A 135 -7.96 8.94 -13.34
N GLN A 136 -7.03 9.07 -12.39
CA GLN A 136 -6.79 8.13 -11.27
C GLN A 136 -6.36 6.70 -11.66
N ARG A 137 -6.13 6.40 -12.94
CA ARG A 137 -5.52 5.13 -13.34
C ARG A 137 -4.02 5.12 -13.01
N SER A 138 -3.44 3.95 -12.88
CA SER A 138 -2.02 3.80 -12.53
C SER A 138 -1.10 4.51 -13.53
N GLU A 139 -1.45 4.53 -14.82
CA GLU A 139 -0.72 5.28 -15.85
C GLU A 139 -0.74 6.79 -15.59
N PHE A 140 -1.90 7.33 -15.22
CA PHE A 140 -2.05 8.73 -14.82
C PHE A 140 -1.25 9.04 -13.55
N LEU A 141 -1.31 8.15 -12.55
CA LEU A 141 -0.59 8.31 -11.29
C LEU A 141 0.94 8.27 -11.50
N LEU A 142 1.43 7.41 -12.39
CA LEU A 142 2.84 7.32 -12.75
C LEU A 142 3.32 8.60 -13.44
N GLU A 143 2.55 9.10 -14.42
CA GLU A 143 2.86 10.35 -15.13
C GLU A 143 2.96 11.56 -14.18
N HIS A 144 2.17 11.57 -13.10
CA HIS A 144 2.17 12.64 -12.10
C HIS A 144 3.10 12.38 -10.90
N GLY A 145 3.91 11.32 -10.94
CA GLY A 145 4.90 11.00 -9.91
C GLY A 145 4.30 10.55 -8.57
N ALA A 146 3.06 10.07 -8.56
CA ALA A 146 2.41 9.56 -7.35
C ALA A 146 2.80 8.10 -7.04
N ILE A 147 3.24 7.35 -8.06
CA ILE A 147 3.73 5.97 -7.94
C ILE A 147 5.06 5.82 -8.68
N ASP A 148 5.85 4.81 -8.31
CA ASP A 148 7.18 4.59 -8.87
C ASP A 148 7.17 3.71 -10.12
N MET A 149 6.24 2.74 -10.18
CA MET A 149 6.15 1.83 -11.32
C MET A 149 4.81 1.11 -11.43
N ILE A 150 4.52 0.67 -12.65
CA ILE A 150 3.40 -0.20 -12.97
C ILE A 150 3.95 -1.59 -13.29
N VAL A 151 3.42 -2.62 -12.64
CA VAL A 151 3.92 -4.00 -12.76
C VAL A 151 2.76 -4.95 -13.04
N PRO A 152 2.75 -5.66 -14.19
CA PRO A 152 1.77 -6.71 -14.46
C PRO A 152 1.84 -7.81 -13.41
N ARG A 153 0.68 -8.37 -13.03
CA ARG A 153 0.57 -9.38 -11.98
C ARG A 153 1.47 -10.61 -12.21
N SER A 154 1.62 -11.02 -13.46
CA SER A 154 2.49 -12.15 -13.85
C SER A 154 3.97 -11.92 -13.54
N GLU A 155 4.41 -10.66 -13.52
CA GLU A 155 5.81 -10.26 -13.27
C GLU A 155 6.03 -9.80 -11.83
N MET A 156 4.95 -9.58 -11.07
CA MET A 156 4.98 -9.00 -9.73
C MET A 156 5.93 -9.75 -8.79
N ARG A 157 5.87 -11.07 -8.76
CA ARG A 157 6.72 -11.90 -7.90
C ARG A 157 8.21 -11.62 -8.13
N ASP A 158 8.65 -11.70 -9.38
CA ASP A 158 10.07 -11.58 -9.72
C ASP A 158 10.54 -10.12 -9.60
N ARG A 159 9.68 -9.17 -9.95
CA ARG A 159 9.97 -7.74 -9.81
C ARG A 159 10.14 -7.34 -8.35
N LEU A 160 9.22 -7.73 -7.47
CA LEU A 160 9.31 -7.46 -6.03
C LEU A 160 10.54 -8.14 -5.42
N SER A 161 10.83 -9.38 -5.82
CA SER A 161 12.02 -10.10 -5.36
C SER A 161 13.31 -9.35 -5.72
N SER A 162 13.40 -8.87 -6.96
CA SER A 162 14.55 -8.12 -7.47
C SER A 162 14.73 -6.77 -6.77
N ILE A 163 13.65 -6.06 -6.45
CA ILE A 163 13.73 -4.78 -5.72
C ILE A 163 14.18 -5.04 -4.28
N LEU A 164 13.50 -5.94 -3.58
CA LEU A 164 13.80 -6.24 -2.17
C LEU A 164 15.22 -6.77 -1.99
N SER A 165 15.73 -7.59 -2.92
CA SER A 165 17.11 -8.08 -2.84
C SER A 165 18.13 -6.95 -2.86
N LYS A 166 17.85 -5.83 -3.54
CA LYS A 166 18.74 -4.66 -3.62
C LYS A 166 18.63 -3.78 -2.37
N LEU A 167 17.41 -3.54 -1.90
CA LEU A 167 17.15 -2.74 -0.70
C LEU A 167 17.68 -3.44 0.57
N CYS A 168 17.48 -4.75 0.69
CA CYS A 168 17.98 -5.53 1.83
C CYS A 168 19.49 -5.77 1.79
N TRP A 169 20.13 -5.76 0.62
CA TRP A 169 21.59 -5.89 0.53
C TRP A 169 22.31 -4.70 1.16
N GLN A 170 21.78 -3.48 1.03
CA GLN A 170 22.34 -2.29 1.68
C GLN A 170 22.37 -2.37 3.21
N GLN A 171 21.43 -3.08 3.84
CA GLN A 171 21.44 -3.27 5.29
C GLN A 171 22.66 -4.08 5.76
N SER A 172 23.19 -5.00 4.95
CA SER A 172 24.35 -5.82 5.31
C SER A 172 25.70 -5.08 5.31
N ILE A 173 25.75 -3.86 4.77
CA ILE A 173 26.97 -3.03 4.68
C ILE A 173 26.96 -1.90 5.74
N ALA A 174 25.81 -1.67 6.39
CA ALA A 174 25.64 -0.62 7.40
C ALA A 174 25.91 -1.10 8.85
N GLU A 175 26.30 -2.37 9.01
CA GLU A 175 26.84 -2.97 10.25
C GLU A 175 28.36 -3.13 10.13
#